data_AF-A0A1X7AEQ4-F1
#
_entry.id   AF-A0A1X7AEQ4-F1
#
_cell.length_a   1.000
_cell.length_b   1.000
_cell.length_c   1.000
_cell.angle_alpha   90.00
_cell.angle_beta   90.00
_cell.angle_gamma   90.00
#
_symmetry.space_group_name_H-M   'P 1'
#
loop_
_entity.id
_entity.type
_entity.pdbx_description
1 polymer ?
#
loop_
_entity_poly.entity_id
_entity_poly.type
_entity_poly.pdbx_seq_one_letter_code
_entity_poly.pdbx_strand_id
1 'polypeptide(L)'
;MATAKKKKQETMSNEIALFGEQSTDLSAVPVYDEQYVGAGNDNVSADDVKTPAIFVLQKTSQVIGELEGAKPGKLWNNITDVCSDSVTLINLGFRKSYIAGEKQYGGATLGVYDTYDEAAAVIAEQQNPDNYRVTDVHKHTCLLLKADGTVDMPVEIRFRGTSQGVSRDWNAKFLSSKTPRCASVWKMTSKKESNSKGEWFMPAVDQVGWVPPSAIEGLEEKRKQIMGE
;
A
#
# COMPACT_ATOMS: atom_id res chain seq x y z
N MET A 1 14.93 -51.16 -42.28
CA MET A 1 14.23 -49.88 -42.46
C MET A 1 14.21 -49.14 -41.13
N ALA A 2 15.21 -48.29 -40.94
CA ALA A 2 15.29 -47.31 -39.87
C ALA A 2 14.71 -45.97 -40.36
N THR A 3 14.51 -45.03 -39.44
CA THR A 3 14.17 -43.60 -39.64
C THR A 3 12.68 -43.26 -39.64
N ALA A 4 12.16 -42.75 -38.50
CA ALA A 4 11.08 -41.73 -38.41
C ALA A 4 10.52 -41.49 -36.98
N LYS A 5 11.29 -41.70 -35.89
CA LYS A 5 10.77 -41.43 -34.52
C LYS A 5 11.64 -40.56 -33.60
N LYS A 6 12.64 -39.87 -34.12
CA LYS A 6 13.60 -39.10 -33.29
C LYS A 6 13.71 -37.61 -33.62
N LYS A 7 12.61 -36.94 -34.03
CA LYS A 7 12.69 -35.52 -34.43
C LYS A 7 11.51 -34.63 -34.02
N LYS A 8 10.88 -34.88 -32.87
CA LYS A 8 9.79 -34.02 -32.37
C LYS A 8 9.85 -33.71 -30.86
N GLN A 9 11.02 -33.84 -30.25
CA GLN A 9 11.18 -33.61 -28.80
C GLN A 9 12.49 -32.87 -28.45
N GLU A 10 12.94 -31.99 -29.33
CA GLU A 10 14.08 -31.07 -29.09
C GLU A 10 13.76 -29.73 -29.77
N THR A 11 12.72 -29.03 -29.32
CA THR A 11 12.46 -27.64 -29.77
C THR A 11 11.60 -26.85 -28.78
N MET A 12 11.81 -27.04 -27.47
CA MET A 12 11.13 -26.26 -26.42
C MET A 12 12.07 -25.94 -25.24
N SER A 13 13.36 -25.68 -25.49
CA SER A 13 14.31 -25.46 -24.39
C SER A 13 15.31 -24.32 -24.57
N ASN A 14 15.25 -23.55 -25.65
CA ASN A 14 16.27 -22.51 -25.90
C ASN A 14 15.76 -21.06 -25.91
N GLU A 15 14.47 -20.78 -25.66
CA GLU A 15 13.98 -19.39 -25.70
C GLU A 15 13.99 -18.67 -24.35
N ILE A 16 14.18 -19.36 -23.22
CA ILE A 16 14.08 -18.74 -21.88
C ILE A 16 15.45 -18.29 -21.33
N ALA A 17 16.57 -18.78 -21.86
CA ALA A 17 17.91 -18.46 -21.34
C ALA A 17 18.34 -16.99 -21.56
N LEU A 18 17.71 -16.27 -22.51
CA LEU A 18 18.07 -14.90 -22.85
C LEU A 18 17.49 -13.86 -21.88
N PHE A 19 16.40 -14.19 -21.17
CA PHE A 19 15.58 -13.21 -20.44
C PHE A 19 15.76 -13.26 -18.92
N GLY A 20 16.71 -14.06 -18.41
CA GLY A 20 16.92 -14.25 -16.98
C GLY A 20 15.75 -15.00 -16.30
N GLU A 21 15.88 -15.25 -15.01
CA GLU A 21 14.77 -15.79 -14.22
C GLU A 21 13.76 -14.69 -13.88
N GLN A 22 12.48 -14.98 -14.06
CA GLN A 22 11.41 -14.10 -13.62
C GLN A 22 11.42 -14.04 -12.08
N SER A 23 11.76 -12.88 -11.54
CA SER A 23 11.75 -12.63 -10.10
C SER A 23 10.70 -11.59 -9.74
N THR A 24 9.95 -11.84 -8.68
CA THR A 24 9.10 -10.83 -8.02
C THR A 24 9.90 -9.90 -7.11
N ASP A 25 11.19 -10.17 -6.94
CA ASP A 25 12.10 -9.33 -6.16
C ASP A 25 12.62 -8.16 -7.01
N LEU A 26 12.25 -6.94 -6.65
CA LEU A 26 12.73 -5.73 -7.32
C LEU A 26 14.26 -5.57 -7.26
N SER A 27 14.95 -6.15 -6.27
CA SER A 27 16.43 -6.14 -6.25
C SER A 27 17.07 -7.11 -7.24
N ALA A 28 16.29 -8.01 -7.85
CA ALA A 28 16.73 -8.92 -8.90
C ALA A 28 16.47 -8.36 -10.31
N VAL A 29 15.83 -7.19 -10.43
CA VAL A 29 15.66 -6.50 -11.71
C VAL A 29 17.04 -6.07 -12.20
N PRO A 30 17.40 -6.35 -13.47
CA PRO A 30 18.65 -5.88 -14.05
C PRO A 30 18.79 -4.36 -13.91
N VAL A 31 19.98 -3.88 -13.56
CA VAL A 31 20.24 -2.44 -13.49
C VAL A 31 20.27 -1.90 -14.91
N TYR A 32 19.22 -1.17 -15.28
CA TYR A 32 19.15 -0.43 -16.53
C TYR A 32 19.71 0.98 -16.33
N ASP A 33 20.25 1.56 -17.40
CA ASP A 33 20.71 2.95 -17.40
C ASP A 33 19.54 3.89 -17.09
N GLU A 34 19.80 4.96 -16.32
CA GLU A 34 18.80 5.92 -15.86
C GLU A 34 18.00 6.53 -17.02
N GLN A 35 18.61 6.64 -18.21
CA GLN A 35 17.94 7.11 -19.42
C GLN A 35 16.73 6.25 -19.87
N TYR A 36 16.62 5.01 -19.40
CA TYR A 36 15.51 4.11 -19.71
C TYR A 36 14.43 4.06 -18.63
N VAL A 37 14.61 4.77 -17.52
CA VAL A 37 13.62 4.83 -16.44
C VAL A 37 12.33 5.46 -16.98
N GLY A 38 11.23 4.70 -16.93
CA GLY A 38 9.92 5.16 -17.40
C GLY A 38 9.65 5.02 -18.90
N ALA A 39 10.63 4.53 -19.69
CA ALA A 39 10.44 4.32 -21.13
C ALA A 39 9.25 3.38 -21.40
N GLY A 40 8.29 3.85 -22.21
CA GLY A 40 7.09 3.08 -22.57
C GLY A 40 5.91 3.21 -21.60
N ASN A 41 6.04 4.02 -20.53
CA ASN A 41 4.94 4.32 -19.60
C ASN A 41 4.27 5.67 -19.88
N ASP A 42 4.53 6.29 -21.03
CA ASP A 42 4.09 7.67 -21.36
C ASP A 42 2.55 7.85 -21.32
N ASN A 43 1.80 6.77 -21.46
CA ASN A 43 0.33 6.76 -21.43
C ASN A 43 -0.27 6.06 -20.20
N VAL A 44 0.55 5.76 -19.19
CA VAL A 44 0.09 5.17 -17.93
C VAL A 44 -0.04 6.28 -16.89
N SER A 45 -1.28 6.58 -16.50
CA SER A 45 -1.56 7.54 -15.44
C SER A 45 -1.59 6.86 -14.06
N ALA A 46 -1.62 7.66 -12.99
CA ALA A 46 -1.79 7.14 -11.64
C ALA A 46 -3.12 6.38 -11.45
N ASP A 47 -4.15 6.72 -12.26
CA ASP A 47 -5.46 6.06 -12.22
C ASP A 47 -5.42 4.66 -12.88
N ASP A 48 -4.42 4.40 -13.72
CA ASP A 48 -4.23 3.12 -14.42
C ASP A 48 -3.45 2.11 -13.57
N VAL A 49 -2.93 2.52 -12.41
CA VAL A 49 -2.11 1.69 -11.54
C VAL A 49 -2.78 1.48 -10.19
N LYS A 50 -2.98 0.20 -9.82
CA LYS A 50 -3.50 -0.15 -8.49
C LYS A 50 -2.52 0.32 -7.42
N THR A 51 -2.93 1.27 -6.58
CA THR A 51 -2.11 1.73 -5.45
C THR A 51 -1.90 0.59 -4.45
N PRO A 52 -0.64 0.20 -4.16
CA PRO A 52 -0.37 -0.78 -3.13
C PRO A 52 -0.79 -0.25 -1.76
N ALA A 53 -1.48 -1.08 -0.98
CA ALA A 53 -2.01 -0.70 0.32
C ALA A 53 -2.11 -1.88 1.27
N ILE A 54 -1.91 -1.60 2.56
CA ILE A 54 -2.10 -2.56 3.65
C ILE A 54 -3.44 -2.27 4.35
N PHE A 55 -4.31 -3.28 4.41
CA PHE A 55 -5.61 -3.20 5.07
C PHE A 55 -5.66 -4.09 6.30
N VAL A 56 -6.29 -3.60 7.38
CA VAL A 56 -6.68 -4.45 8.52
C VAL A 56 -8.01 -5.12 8.19
N LEU A 57 -8.00 -6.44 8.03
CA LEU A 57 -9.20 -7.21 7.69
C LEU A 57 -10.22 -7.15 8.83
N GLN A 58 -11.46 -6.82 8.48
CA GLN A 58 -12.60 -6.80 9.39
C GLN A 58 -13.43 -8.06 9.20
N LYS A 59 -14.33 -8.37 10.13
CA LYS A 59 -15.26 -9.52 10.00
C LYS A 59 -16.09 -9.47 8.70
N THR A 60 -16.32 -8.28 8.15
CA THR A 60 -17.11 -8.04 6.93
C THR A 60 -16.26 -7.88 5.67
N SER A 61 -14.95 -8.10 5.74
CA SER A 61 -14.07 -8.01 4.56
C SER A 61 -14.39 -9.15 3.59
N GLN A 62 -14.68 -8.82 2.32
CA GLN A 62 -15.10 -9.79 1.30
C GLN A 62 -14.03 -10.86 1.00
N VAL A 63 -12.74 -10.51 1.14
CA VAL A 63 -11.62 -11.44 0.90
C VAL A 63 -11.56 -12.60 1.92
N ILE A 64 -12.32 -12.54 3.02
CA ILE A 64 -12.35 -13.61 4.01
C ILE A 64 -13.12 -14.80 3.44
N GLY A 65 -12.43 -15.95 3.31
CA GLY A 65 -12.98 -17.16 2.72
C GLY A 65 -12.65 -17.32 1.22
N GLU A 66 -12.21 -16.25 0.57
CA GLU A 66 -11.72 -16.27 -0.82
C GLU A 66 -10.20 -16.40 -0.86
N LEU A 67 -9.51 -15.67 0.01
CA LEU A 67 -8.05 -15.63 0.06
C LEU A 67 -7.49 -16.50 1.19
N GLU A 68 -6.43 -17.25 0.89
CA GLU A 68 -5.74 -18.08 1.88
C GLU A 68 -5.18 -17.23 3.02
N GLY A 69 -5.41 -17.67 4.26
CA GLY A 69 -4.93 -16.96 5.45
C GLY A 69 -5.72 -15.70 5.82
N ALA A 70 -6.67 -15.25 4.99
CA ALA A 70 -7.51 -14.10 5.28
C ALA A 70 -8.44 -14.39 6.47
N LYS A 71 -8.19 -13.71 7.59
CA LYS A 71 -8.96 -13.79 8.82
C LYS A 71 -9.15 -12.40 9.43
N PRO A 72 -10.23 -12.15 10.20
CA PRO A 72 -10.40 -10.88 10.89
C PRO A 72 -9.18 -10.57 11.77
N GLY A 73 -8.66 -9.36 11.66
CA GLY A 73 -7.46 -8.90 12.37
C GLY A 73 -6.15 -9.11 11.62
N LYS A 74 -6.10 -9.91 10.54
CA LYS A 74 -4.90 -9.97 9.70
C LYS A 74 -4.70 -8.68 8.91
N LEU A 75 -3.45 -8.39 8.60
CA LEU A 75 -3.04 -7.36 7.66
C LEU A 75 -2.98 -7.98 6.27
N TRP A 76 -3.63 -7.37 5.29
CA TRP A 76 -3.66 -7.83 3.90
C TRP A 76 -2.99 -6.82 2.99
N ASN A 77 -2.03 -7.28 2.19
CA ASN A 77 -1.46 -6.54 1.08
C ASN A 77 -2.31 -6.77 -0.18
N ASN A 78 -2.94 -5.72 -0.70
CA ASN A 78 -3.86 -5.82 -1.83
C ASN A 78 -3.20 -6.10 -3.20
N ILE A 79 -1.87 -6.06 -3.31
CA ILE A 79 -1.15 -6.37 -4.54
C ILE A 79 -0.62 -7.79 -4.53
N THR A 80 0.00 -8.20 -3.42
CA THR A 80 0.60 -9.54 -3.31
C THR A 80 -0.37 -10.58 -2.79
N ASP A 81 -1.53 -10.16 -2.31
CA ASP A 81 -2.54 -11.01 -1.66
C ASP A 81 -2.00 -11.82 -0.47
N VAL A 82 -0.93 -11.32 0.16
CA VAL A 82 -0.38 -11.91 1.38
C VAL A 82 -1.12 -11.38 2.60
N CYS A 83 -1.53 -12.30 3.48
CA CYS A 83 -2.10 -12.00 4.79
C CYS A 83 -1.10 -12.28 5.92
N SER A 84 -0.84 -11.30 6.78
CA SER A 84 0.15 -11.38 7.87
C SER A 84 -0.40 -10.88 9.20
N ASP A 85 0.19 -11.30 10.33
CA ASP A 85 -0.14 -10.75 11.65
C ASP A 85 0.48 -9.37 11.90
N SER A 86 1.61 -9.13 11.25
CA SER A 86 2.36 -7.89 11.38
C SER A 86 3.17 -7.61 10.13
N VAL A 87 3.42 -6.32 9.88
CA VAL A 87 4.37 -5.87 8.86
C VAL A 87 5.35 -4.88 9.47
N THR A 88 6.56 -4.84 8.92
CA THR A 88 7.59 -3.86 9.29
C THR A 88 7.70 -2.82 8.20
N LEU A 89 7.78 -1.54 8.57
CA LEU A 89 7.70 -0.45 7.62
C LEU A 89 8.48 0.79 8.05
N ILE A 90 8.85 1.59 7.07
CA ILE A 90 9.40 2.95 7.23
C ILE A 90 8.33 3.94 6.76
N ASN A 91 8.00 4.92 7.57
CA ASN A 91 7.05 5.96 7.16
C ASN A 91 7.79 7.00 6.31
N LEU A 92 7.27 7.29 5.12
CA LEU A 92 7.83 8.30 4.22
C LEU A 92 7.09 9.63 4.35
N GLY A 93 5.76 9.59 4.48
CA GLY A 93 4.95 10.80 4.40
C GLY A 93 3.56 10.63 4.96
N PHE A 94 2.93 11.78 5.19
CA PHE A 94 1.53 11.87 5.61
C PHE A 94 0.81 12.89 4.75
N ARG A 95 -0.37 12.53 4.24
CA ARG A 95 -1.31 13.43 3.58
C ARG A 95 -2.72 13.20 4.12
N LYS A 96 -3.55 14.23 4.05
CA LYS A 96 -5.00 14.08 4.20
C LYS A 96 -5.63 14.00 2.83
N SER A 97 -6.75 13.31 2.75
CA SER A 97 -7.59 13.25 1.56
C SER A 97 -9.04 13.09 1.98
N TYR A 98 -9.94 13.46 1.09
CA TYR A 98 -11.37 13.50 1.34
C TYR A 98 -12.07 12.67 0.29
N ILE A 99 -12.76 11.62 0.71
CA ILE A 99 -13.51 10.74 -0.19
C ILE A 99 -14.95 11.22 -0.25
N ALA A 100 -15.43 11.59 -1.43
CA ALA A 100 -16.86 11.78 -1.67
C ALA A 100 -17.45 10.44 -2.10
N GLY A 101 -18.46 9.95 -1.37
CA GLY A 101 -19.09 8.68 -1.68
C GLY A 101 -20.42 8.51 -0.95
N GLU A 102 -21.15 7.48 -1.33
CA GLU A 102 -22.45 7.16 -0.74
C GLU A 102 -22.33 6.88 0.77
N LYS A 103 -23.38 7.24 1.52
CA LYS A 103 -23.45 6.98 2.97
C LYS A 103 -23.53 5.49 3.28
N GLN A 104 -24.09 4.69 2.36
CA GLN A 104 -24.24 3.25 2.51
C GLN A 104 -22.88 2.55 2.56
N TYR A 105 -22.76 1.54 3.43
CA TYR A 105 -21.55 0.74 3.50
C TYR A 105 -21.34 -0.03 2.19
N GLY A 106 -20.18 0.15 1.55
CA GLY A 106 -19.90 -0.42 0.24
C GLY A 106 -20.54 0.31 -0.94
N GLY A 107 -21.12 1.49 -0.71
CA GLY A 107 -21.67 2.32 -1.77
C GLY A 107 -20.60 2.93 -2.67
N ALA A 108 -21.03 3.46 -3.81
CA ALA A 108 -20.13 3.97 -4.84
C ALA A 108 -19.30 5.17 -4.34
N THR A 109 -18.03 5.20 -4.76
CA THR A 109 -17.14 6.35 -4.55
C THR A 109 -17.24 7.27 -5.75
N LEU A 110 -17.53 8.55 -5.53
CA LEU A 110 -17.56 9.58 -6.56
C LEU A 110 -16.16 10.08 -6.90
N GLY A 111 -15.28 10.14 -5.90
CA GLY A 111 -13.89 10.53 -6.09
C GLY A 111 -13.14 10.73 -4.78
N VAL A 112 -11.85 11.02 -4.90
CA VAL A 112 -10.94 11.35 -3.81
C VAL A 112 -10.32 12.71 -4.11
N TYR A 113 -10.35 13.60 -3.12
CA TYR A 113 -9.99 15.01 -3.27
C TYR A 113 -8.98 15.42 -2.20
N ASP A 114 -8.22 16.47 -2.47
CA ASP A 114 -7.22 17.00 -1.52
C ASP A 114 -7.85 17.90 -0.46
N THR A 115 -8.99 18.52 -0.78
CA THR A 115 -9.73 19.38 0.14
C THR A 115 -11.15 18.88 0.41
N TYR A 116 -11.69 19.27 1.57
CA TYR A 116 -13.08 18.99 1.90
C TYR A 116 -14.05 19.70 0.95
N ASP A 117 -13.72 20.94 0.57
CA ASP A 117 -14.61 21.80 -0.24
C ASP A 117 -14.78 21.25 -1.66
N GLU A 118 -13.71 20.73 -2.28
CA GLU A 118 -13.79 20.03 -3.57
C GLU A 118 -14.70 18.80 -3.48
N ALA A 119 -14.53 17.97 -2.44
CA ALA A 119 -15.36 16.79 -2.23
C ALA A 119 -16.83 17.16 -1.98
N ALA A 120 -17.09 18.25 -1.25
CA ALA A 120 -18.42 18.73 -0.95
C ALA A 120 -19.11 19.33 -2.19
N ALA A 121 -18.37 20.05 -3.04
CA ALA A 121 -18.89 20.60 -4.29
C ALA A 121 -19.41 19.49 -5.21
N VAL A 122 -18.65 18.39 -5.38
CA VAL A 122 -19.06 17.26 -6.20
C VAL A 122 -20.32 16.57 -5.66
N ILE A 123 -20.51 16.53 -4.34
CA ILE A 123 -21.73 16.01 -3.72
C ILE A 123 -22.92 16.93 -3.99
N ALA A 124 -22.73 18.25 -3.94
CA ALA A 124 -23.79 19.24 -4.16
C ALA A 124 -24.35 19.19 -5.59
N GLU A 125 -23.55 18.74 -6.56
CA GLU A 125 -23.95 18.56 -7.96
C GLU A 125 -24.75 17.27 -8.21
N GLN A 126 -24.83 16.35 -7.23
CA GLN A 126 -25.58 15.11 -7.40
C GLN A 126 -27.09 15.37 -7.33
N GLN A 127 -27.87 14.54 -8.03
CA GLN A 127 -29.34 14.64 -8.03
C GLN A 127 -29.95 14.49 -6.62
N ASN A 128 -29.32 13.67 -5.75
CA ASN A 128 -29.73 13.45 -4.37
C ASN A 128 -28.53 13.59 -3.40
N PRO A 129 -28.06 14.83 -3.12
CA PRO A 129 -26.85 15.06 -2.33
C PRO A 129 -26.90 14.42 -0.93
N ASP A 130 -28.08 14.32 -0.34
CA ASP A 130 -28.31 13.72 0.98
C ASP A 130 -27.93 12.24 1.08
N ASN A 131 -27.77 11.53 -0.04
CA ASN A 131 -27.32 10.15 -0.06
C ASN A 131 -25.79 10.01 0.07
N TYR A 132 -25.05 11.12 -0.02
CA TYR A 132 -23.59 11.13 -0.05
C TYR A 132 -23.00 11.81 1.19
N ARG A 133 -21.72 11.51 1.46
CA ARG A 133 -20.95 12.17 2.50
C ARG A 133 -19.50 12.32 2.09
N VAL A 134 -18.85 13.31 2.68
CA VAL A 134 -17.39 13.42 2.65
C VAL A 134 -16.81 12.61 3.81
N THR A 135 -15.82 11.77 3.52
CA THR A 135 -15.08 11.00 4.51
C THR A 135 -13.62 11.46 4.53
N ASP A 136 -13.17 12.01 5.66
CA ASP A 136 -11.75 12.33 5.90
C ASP A 136 -10.94 11.03 6.05
N VAL A 137 -9.85 10.93 5.28
CA VAL A 137 -8.90 9.84 5.30
C VAL A 137 -7.49 10.37 5.52
N HIS A 138 -6.87 9.87 6.59
CA HIS A 138 -5.46 10.04 6.88
C HIS A 138 -4.67 8.99 6.09
N LYS A 139 -3.78 9.42 5.19
CA LYS A 139 -2.93 8.54 4.37
C LYS A 139 -1.49 8.64 4.83
N HIS A 140 -0.91 7.50 5.20
CA HIS A 140 0.52 7.37 5.43
C HIS A 140 1.14 6.58 4.30
N THR A 141 2.08 7.18 3.59
CA THR A 141 2.88 6.51 2.57
C THR A 141 4.10 5.90 3.25
N CYS A 142 4.31 4.61 3.06
CA CYS A 142 5.34 3.85 3.76
C CYS A 142 6.13 2.97 2.78
N LEU A 143 7.34 2.57 3.16
CA LEU A 143 8.05 1.45 2.55
C LEU A 143 7.82 0.21 3.40
N LEU A 144 7.33 -0.85 2.80
CA LEU A 144 7.28 -2.17 3.40
C LEU A 144 8.70 -2.77 3.41
N LEU A 145 9.08 -3.40 4.52
CA LEU A 145 10.36 -4.09 4.65
C LEU A 145 10.18 -5.60 4.64
N LYS A 146 11.12 -6.31 4.02
CA LYS A 146 11.26 -7.77 4.12
C LYS A 146 11.84 -8.15 5.48
N ALA A 147 11.83 -9.45 5.78
CA ALA A 147 12.34 -9.98 7.05
C ALA A 147 13.84 -9.71 7.28
N ASP A 148 14.63 -9.58 6.21
CA ASP A 148 16.05 -9.25 6.25
C ASP A 148 16.33 -7.73 6.39
N GLY A 149 15.28 -6.91 6.42
CA GLY A 149 15.38 -5.46 6.53
C GLY A 149 15.53 -4.71 5.20
N THR A 150 15.59 -5.43 4.06
CA THR A 150 15.59 -4.80 2.74
C THR A 150 14.21 -4.22 2.40
N VAL A 151 14.19 -3.21 1.54
CA VAL A 151 12.95 -2.58 1.06
C VAL A 151 12.25 -3.52 0.09
N ASP A 152 10.96 -3.79 0.35
CA ASP A 152 10.09 -4.56 -0.53
C ASP A 152 9.43 -3.62 -1.54
N MET A 153 8.39 -2.89 -1.12
CA MET A 153 7.62 -2.00 -2.00
C MET A 153 7.02 -0.81 -1.23
N PRO A 154 6.72 0.31 -1.90
CA PRO A 154 5.92 1.37 -1.31
C PRO A 154 4.46 0.91 -1.12
N VAL A 155 3.85 1.30 -0.01
CA VAL A 155 2.45 0.99 0.33
C VAL A 155 1.78 2.17 1.03
N GLU A 156 0.48 2.33 0.81
CA GLU A 156 -0.36 3.24 1.59
C GLU A 156 -1.01 2.54 2.79
N ILE A 157 -1.07 3.26 3.91
CA ILE A 157 -1.84 2.88 5.09
C ILE A 157 -2.88 3.98 5.33
N ARG A 158 -4.15 3.59 5.24
CA ARG A 158 -5.29 4.52 5.27
C ARG A 158 -6.05 4.39 6.58
N PHE A 159 -6.23 5.50 7.28
CA PHE A 159 -6.95 5.57 8.55
C PHE A 159 -8.21 6.42 8.39
N ARG A 160 -9.35 5.90 8.83
CA ARG A 160 -10.68 6.54 8.78
C ARG A 160 -11.44 6.33 10.09
N GLY A 161 -12.34 7.28 10.41
CA GLY A 161 -13.14 7.21 11.63
C GLY A 161 -12.29 7.08 12.90
N THR A 162 -12.60 6.10 13.75
CA THR A 162 -11.92 5.89 15.04
C THR A 162 -10.42 5.59 14.89
N SER A 163 -10.00 4.95 13.79
CA SER A 163 -8.58 4.67 13.53
C SER A 163 -7.74 5.92 13.27
N GLN A 164 -8.35 7.08 12.98
CA GLN A 164 -7.59 8.33 12.84
C GLN A 164 -6.89 8.74 14.14
N GLY A 165 -7.37 8.30 15.32
CA GLY A 165 -6.65 8.51 16.59
C GLY A 165 -5.24 7.93 16.54
N VAL A 166 -5.10 6.70 16.06
CA VAL A 166 -3.80 6.01 15.90
C VAL A 166 -2.88 6.78 14.94
N SER A 167 -3.43 7.31 13.84
CA SER A 167 -2.66 8.14 12.90
C SER A 167 -2.18 9.45 13.53
N ARG A 168 -3.02 10.12 14.35
CA ARG A 168 -2.62 11.34 15.08
C ARG A 168 -1.51 11.05 16.08
N ASP A 169 -1.64 9.97 16.84
CA ASP A 169 -0.62 9.53 17.79
C ASP A 169 0.70 9.20 17.08
N TRP A 170 0.62 8.55 15.92
CA TRP A 170 1.80 8.26 15.11
C TRP A 170 2.47 9.55 14.60
N ASN A 171 1.69 10.51 14.10
CA ASN A 171 2.21 11.82 13.69
C ASN A 171 2.85 12.58 14.87
N ALA A 172 2.28 12.50 16.07
CA ALA A 172 2.82 13.13 17.26
C ALA A 172 4.22 12.59 17.61
N LYS A 173 4.48 11.28 17.41
CA LYS A 173 5.80 10.67 17.61
C LYS A 173 6.87 11.26 16.68
N PHE A 174 6.51 11.69 15.46
CA PHE A 174 7.45 12.36 14.56
C PHE A 174 7.70 13.81 14.96
N LEU A 175 6.67 14.54 15.39
CA LEU A 175 6.80 15.93 15.82
C LEU A 175 7.66 16.08 17.07
N SER A 176 7.68 15.08 17.95
CA SER A 176 8.57 15.06 19.12
C SER A 176 9.98 14.60 18.79
N SER A 177 10.18 13.93 17.66
CA SER A 177 11.50 13.50 17.18
C SER A 177 12.19 14.63 16.41
N LYS A 178 13.50 14.81 16.62
CA LYS A 178 14.33 15.73 15.80
C LYS A 178 14.90 15.05 14.54
N THR A 179 14.25 14.00 14.07
CA THR A 179 14.75 13.15 12.97
C THR A 179 13.79 13.23 11.78
N PRO A 180 14.28 13.02 10.56
CA PRO A 180 13.39 12.88 9.42
C PRO A 180 12.43 11.71 9.62
N ARG A 181 11.25 11.78 9.00
CA ARG A 181 10.19 10.78 9.15
C ARG A 181 10.66 9.38 8.73
N CYS A 182 11.50 9.30 7.69
CA CYS A 182 12.08 8.06 7.21
C CYS A 182 13.14 7.45 8.13
N ALA A 183 13.58 8.13 9.20
CA ALA A 183 14.64 7.62 10.07
C ALA A 183 14.20 6.51 11.02
N SER A 184 12.90 6.25 11.16
CA SER A 184 12.37 5.32 12.15
C SER A 184 11.71 4.11 11.50
N VAL A 185 11.94 2.94 12.10
CA VAL A 185 11.34 1.67 11.69
C VAL A 185 10.18 1.34 12.61
N TRP A 186 9.05 0.96 12.02
CA TRP A 186 7.79 0.71 12.70
C TRP A 186 7.32 -0.70 12.44
N LYS A 187 6.68 -1.30 13.44
CA LYS A 187 5.91 -2.52 13.30
C LYS A 187 4.43 -2.17 13.38
N MET A 188 3.69 -2.55 12.35
CA MET A 188 2.24 -2.45 12.33
C MET A 188 1.63 -3.81 12.66
N THR A 189 0.62 -3.80 13.51
CA THR A 189 -0.21 -4.95 13.88
C THR A 189 -1.68 -4.53 13.87
N SER A 190 -2.58 -5.41 14.32
CA SER A 190 -3.95 -5.04 14.66
C SER A 190 -4.27 -5.35 16.12
N LYS A 191 -5.18 -4.54 16.68
CA LYS A 191 -5.75 -4.73 18.01
C LYS A 191 -7.25 -4.86 17.90
N LYS A 192 -7.82 -5.85 18.58
CA LYS A 192 -9.27 -5.99 18.70
C LYS A 192 -9.81 -4.94 19.66
N GLU A 193 -10.82 -4.20 19.22
CA GLU A 193 -11.55 -3.22 20.01
C GLU A 193 -13.03 -3.61 20.05
N SER A 194 -13.71 -3.25 21.14
CA SER A 194 -15.13 -3.55 21.32
C SER A 194 -15.87 -2.46 22.10
N ASN A 195 -17.15 -2.29 21.78
CA ASN A 195 -18.07 -1.46 22.55
C ASN A 195 -19.50 -2.04 22.44
N SER A 196 -20.50 -1.30 22.94
CA SER A 196 -21.91 -1.71 22.88
C SER A 196 -22.47 -1.86 21.46
N LYS A 197 -21.78 -1.34 20.43
CA LYS A 197 -22.18 -1.40 19.02
C LYS A 197 -21.47 -2.50 18.23
N GLY A 198 -20.52 -3.22 18.84
CA GLY A 198 -19.86 -4.36 18.22
C GLY A 198 -18.36 -4.44 18.47
N GLU A 199 -17.68 -5.26 17.68
CA GLU A 199 -16.24 -5.50 17.74
C GLU A 199 -15.61 -5.25 16.37
N TRP A 200 -14.46 -4.58 16.34
CA TRP A 200 -13.68 -4.32 15.13
C TRP A 200 -12.19 -4.42 15.41
N PHE A 201 -11.38 -4.48 14.36
CA PHE A 201 -9.92 -4.47 14.50
C PHE A 201 -9.38 -3.10 14.10
N MET A 202 -8.60 -2.50 14.99
CA MET A 202 -7.89 -1.24 14.73
C MET A 202 -6.43 -1.51 14.39
N PRO A 203 -5.83 -0.74 13.47
CA PRO A 203 -4.39 -0.77 13.28
C PRO A 203 -3.67 -0.30 14.56
N ALA A 204 -2.52 -0.89 14.86
CA ALA A 204 -1.63 -0.45 15.93
C ALA A 204 -0.21 -0.32 15.37
N VAL A 205 0.51 0.73 15.79
CA VAL A 205 1.85 1.07 15.25
C VAL A 205 2.83 1.40 16.37
N ASP A 206 3.89 0.60 16.42
CA ASP A 206 4.95 0.70 17.43
C ASP A 206 6.29 0.93 16.76
N GLN A 207 7.09 1.84 17.30
CA GLN A 207 8.44 2.04 16.81
C GLN A 207 9.30 0.89 17.32
N VAL A 208 10.01 0.23 16.42
CA VAL A 208 10.86 -0.94 16.73
C VAL A 208 12.34 -0.68 16.50
N GLY A 209 12.70 0.45 15.87
CA GLY A 209 14.09 0.80 15.67
C GLY A 209 14.31 2.08 14.89
N TRP A 210 15.55 2.22 14.44
CA TRP A 210 16.06 3.34 13.66
C TRP A 210 16.72 2.80 12.39
N VAL A 211 16.59 3.57 11.32
CA VAL A 211 17.32 3.38 10.09
C VAL A 211 18.78 3.83 10.31
N PRO A 212 19.78 3.11 9.79
CA PRO A 212 21.17 3.53 9.88
C PRO A 212 21.38 4.88 9.17
N PRO A 213 22.18 5.82 9.72
CA PRO A 213 22.40 7.13 9.11
C PRO A 213 22.83 7.09 7.63
N SER A 214 23.59 6.06 7.24
CA SER A 214 24.06 5.87 5.86
C SER A 214 22.94 5.62 4.84
N ALA A 215 21.75 5.21 5.27
CA ALA A 215 20.61 4.94 4.39
C ALA A 215 19.63 6.12 4.29
N ILE A 216 19.80 7.18 5.10
CA ILE A 216 18.85 8.29 5.18
C ILE A 216 18.77 9.07 3.87
N GLU A 217 19.90 9.34 3.23
CA GLU A 217 19.96 10.10 1.97
C GLU A 217 19.15 9.42 0.86
N GLY A 218 19.42 8.14 0.59
CA GLY A 218 18.67 7.37 -0.40
C GLY A 218 17.18 7.20 -0.06
N LEU A 219 16.81 7.18 1.22
CA LEU A 219 15.40 7.14 1.63
C LEU A 219 14.70 8.49 1.44
N GLU A 220 15.39 9.62 1.60
CA GLU A 220 14.85 10.94 1.30
C GLU A 220 14.69 11.16 -0.22
N GLU A 221 15.62 10.67 -1.03
CA GLU A 221 15.46 10.65 -2.50
C GLU A 221 14.24 9.80 -2.91
N LYS A 222 14.12 8.60 -2.34
CA LYS A 222 12.97 7.73 -2.58
C LYS A 222 11.66 8.35 -2.09
N ARG A 223 11.68 9.07 -0.96
CA ARG A 223 10.54 9.85 -0.46
C ARG A 223 10.11 10.88 -1.49
N LYS A 224 11.04 11.69 -2.00
CA LYS A 224 10.77 12.71 -3.03
C LYS A 224 10.16 12.11 -4.29
N GLN A 225 10.77 11.03 -4.80
CA GLN A 225 10.29 10.32 -5.98
C GLN A 225 8.85 9.80 -5.81
N ILE A 226 8.55 9.17 -4.66
CA ILE A 226 7.22 8.58 -4.42
C ILE A 226 6.18 9.66 -4.10
N MET A 227 6.59 10.72 -3.40
CA MET A 227 5.67 11.77 -2.93
C MET A 227 5.47 12.89 -3.95
N GLY A 228 6.26 12.93 -5.04
CA GLY A 228 6.22 13.97 -6.06
C GLY A 228 6.77 15.32 -5.57
N GLU A 229 7.86 15.29 -4.78
CA GLU A 229 8.54 16.48 -4.23
C GLU A 229 9.94 16.71 -4.83
#